data_AF-A0A0D7B5D5-F1
#
_entry.id   AF-A0A0D7B5D5-F1
#
_cell.length_a   1.000
_cell.length_b   1.000
_cell.length_c   1.000
_cell.angle_alpha   90.00
_cell.angle_beta   90.00
_cell.angle_gamma   90.00
#
_symmetry.space_group_name_H-M   'P 1'
#
loop_
_entity.id
_entity.type
_entity.pdbx_description
1 polymer ?
#
loop_
_entity_poly.entity_id
_entity_poly.type
_entity_poly.pdbx_seq_one_letter_code
_entity_poly.pdbx_strand_id
1 'polypeptide(L)'
;MSTASSIRSPHLFDSADNGEDFVIHTSDDQHLYVVKSFLIFASPFFANLLKDSSPEEKYQGISVWRAPETGVTMTALLRLCYPIHLELKDVLLPEADLLAGQKYLMEGPLNRLRSMLLNNDSGGPLDKEPLRVLAIARRLRWDDVVQCSARALLRTPVRSFPNIPELEFLSSREYHRLQQWCWACGDAAEKVVARENVDGTWKTEDIQRLRPLFFYRSSLMGWVVGGPLAAAREVLH
;
A
#
# COMPACT_ATOMS: atom_id res chain seq x y z
N MET A 1 -31.47 7.42 8.23
CA MET A 1 -30.22 6.84 7.68
C MET A 1 -29.18 7.95 7.73
N SER A 2 -28.29 7.88 8.72
CA SER A 2 -27.34 8.96 9.02
C SER A 2 -26.21 8.94 8.00
N THR A 3 -26.08 10.00 7.21
CA THR A 3 -24.95 10.20 6.30
C THR A 3 -23.72 10.50 7.14
N ALA A 4 -22.85 9.51 7.34
CA ALA A 4 -21.52 9.74 7.89
C ALA A 4 -20.78 10.70 6.94
N SER A 5 -20.69 11.96 7.36
CA SER A 5 -19.85 12.96 6.70
C SER A 5 -18.41 12.44 6.72
N SER A 6 -17.90 12.08 5.55
CA SER A 6 -16.49 11.71 5.37
C SER A 6 -15.67 12.98 5.58
N ILE A 7 -15.12 13.15 6.78
CA ILE A 7 -14.23 14.26 7.13
C ILE A 7 -12.91 14.05 6.37
N ARG A 8 -12.86 14.52 5.12
CA ARG A 8 -11.59 14.82 4.44
C ARG A 8 -11.10 16.17 4.96
N SER A 9 -10.32 16.15 6.03
CA SER A 9 -9.68 17.36 6.56
C SER A 9 -8.18 17.31 6.29
N PRO A 10 -7.65 18.06 5.31
CA PRO A 10 -6.21 18.26 5.18
C PRO A 10 -5.60 18.88 6.45
N HIS A 11 -6.42 19.52 7.30
CA HIS A 11 -6.06 20.20 8.55
C HIS A 11 -6.28 19.39 9.82
N LEU A 12 -6.37 18.06 9.74
CA LEU A 12 -6.78 17.21 10.88
C LEU A 12 -5.93 17.42 12.16
N PHE A 13 -4.68 17.86 12.02
CA PHE A 13 -3.75 18.01 13.14
C PHE A 13 -3.25 19.46 13.33
N ASP A 14 -3.94 20.45 12.74
CA ASP A 14 -3.44 21.83 12.68
C ASP A 14 -3.89 22.69 13.88
N SER A 15 -4.87 22.21 14.66
CA SER A 15 -5.47 22.95 15.78
C SER A 15 -5.96 22.01 16.87
N ALA A 16 -6.22 22.56 18.06
CA ALA A 16 -6.77 21.84 19.21
C ALA A 16 -8.30 21.95 19.34
N ASP A 17 -9.00 22.14 18.22
CA ASP A 17 -10.43 22.49 18.22
C ASP A 17 -11.36 21.32 18.54
N ASN A 18 -10.89 20.06 18.50
CA ASN A 18 -11.71 18.86 18.63
C ASN A 18 -11.32 17.96 19.82
N GLY A 19 -10.63 18.51 20.82
CA GLY A 19 -10.29 17.80 22.05
C GLY A 19 -8.91 17.16 22.06
N GLU A 20 -7.99 17.66 21.23
CA GLU A 20 -6.58 17.31 21.23
C GLU A 20 -5.92 17.70 22.56
N ASP A 21 -5.25 16.75 23.20
CA ASP A 21 -4.67 16.89 24.54
C ASP A 21 -3.15 16.64 24.56
N PHE A 22 -2.55 16.58 23.36
CA PHE A 22 -1.13 16.37 23.13
C PHE A 22 -0.67 17.05 21.84
N VAL A 23 0.58 17.49 21.83
CA VAL A 23 1.22 18.05 20.65
C VAL A 23 2.46 17.23 20.31
N ILE A 24 2.59 16.86 19.04
CA ILE A 24 3.83 16.33 18.50
C ILE A 24 4.55 17.47 17.79
N HIS A 25 5.73 17.82 18.26
CA HIS A 25 6.62 18.78 17.61
C HIS A 25 7.60 18.03 16.72
N THR A 26 7.56 18.26 15.41
CA THR A 26 8.34 17.49 14.42
C THR A 26 9.71 18.12 14.13
N SER A 27 10.58 17.38 13.46
CA SER A 27 11.95 17.85 13.19
C SER A 27 12.04 19.01 12.19
N ASP A 28 10.99 19.20 11.40
CA ASP A 28 10.75 20.34 10.50
C ASP A 28 9.88 21.44 11.14
N ASP A 29 9.86 21.49 12.48
CA ASP A 29 9.26 22.54 13.31
C ASP A 29 7.72 22.66 13.22
N GLN A 30 7.03 21.61 12.76
CA GLN A 30 5.57 21.58 12.74
C GLN A 30 5.02 21.12 14.09
N HIS A 31 3.86 21.65 14.46
CA HIS A 31 3.13 21.25 15.67
C HIS A 31 1.86 20.53 15.23
N LEU A 32 1.80 19.23 15.53
CA LEU A 32 0.65 18.38 15.21
C LEU A 32 -0.16 18.14 16.49
N TYR A 33 -1.37 18.67 16.54
CA TYR A 33 -2.30 18.49 17.65
C TYR A 33 -2.99 17.14 17.53
N VAL A 34 -2.95 16.35 18.60
CA VAL A 34 -3.42 14.96 18.60
C VAL A 34 -4.07 14.58 19.93
N VAL A 35 -4.93 13.57 19.88
CA VAL A 35 -5.55 12.92 21.05
C VAL A 35 -4.67 11.74 21.50
N LYS A 36 -4.23 11.76 22.78
CA LYS A 36 -3.36 10.72 23.37
C LYS A 36 -3.92 9.32 23.26
N SER A 37 -5.23 9.15 23.46
CA SER A 37 -5.85 7.81 23.49
C SER A 37 -5.68 7.05 22.17
N PHE A 38 -5.72 7.74 21.03
CA PHE A 38 -5.47 7.10 19.73
C PHE A 38 -4.01 6.68 19.58
N LEU A 39 -3.06 7.50 20.05
CA LEU A 39 -1.63 7.15 20.05
C LEU A 39 -1.34 5.95 20.96
N ILE A 40 -1.84 5.98 22.20
CA ILE A 40 -1.67 4.92 23.19
C ILE A 40 -2.22 3.60 22.66
N PHE A 41 -3.42 3.63 22.07
CA PHE A 41 -4.03 2.44 21.49
C PHE A 41 -3.25 1.91 20.27
N ALA A 42 -2.75 2.81 19.44
CA ALA A 42 -2.06 2.44 18.20
C ALA A 42 -0.62 1.95 18.41
N SER A 43 0.01 2.26 19.55
CA SER A 43 1.45 2.10 19.74
C SER A 43 1.82 1.84 21.21
N PRO A 44 2.43 0.67 21.51
CA PRO A 44 3.04 0.40 22.81
C PRO A 44 4.15 1.38 23.17
N PHE A 45 4.86 1.92 22.17
CA PHE A 45 5.88 2.95 22.39
C PHE A 45 5.23 4.21 23.00
N PHE A 46 4.16 4.72 22.40
CA PHE A 46 3.45 5.89 22.93
C PHE A 46 2.74 5.59 24.25
N ALA A 47 2.22 4.37 24.43
CA ALA A 47 1.66 3.94 25.71
C ALA A 47 2.69 4.05 26.85
N ASN A 48 3.92 3.59 26.63
CA ASN A 48 4.99 3.69 27.63
C ASN A 48 5.47 5.13 27.82
N LEU A 49 5.69 5.87 26.72
CA LEU A 49 6.12 7.27 26.74
C LEU A 49 5.18 8.15 27.58
N LEU A 50 3.87 7.92 27.46
CA LEU A 50 2.84 8.73 28.12
C LEU A 50 2.45 8.22 29.52
N LYS A 51 2.92 7.04 29.93
CA LYS A 51 2.61 6.44 31.23
C LYS A 51 3.47 6.99 32.36
N ASP A 52 4.75 7.23 32.08
CA ASP A 52 5.76 7.48 33.12
C ASP A 52 6.11 8.97 33.28
N SER A 53 5.69 9.83 32.37
CA SER A 53 5.90 11.28 32.46
C SER A 53 4.89 12.02 31.58
N SER A 54 4.14 12.96 32.15
CA SER A 54 3.63 14.06 31.32
C SER A 54 4.86 14.83 30.86
N PRO A 55 5.06 15.07 29.55
CA PRO A 55 6.17 15.90 29.11
C PRO A 55 6.14 17.22 29.89
N GLU A 56 7.29 17.59 30.47
CA GLU A 56 7.44 18.85 31.20
C GLU A 56 7.22 20.04 30.26
N GLU A 57 7.60 19.87 29.00
CA GLU A 57 7.41 20.85 27.94
C GLU A 57 5.92 21.00 27.59
N LYS A 58 5.47 22.26 27.56
CA LYS A 58 4.13 22.65 27.13
C LYS A 58 4.19 23.66 26.00
N TYR A 59 3.32 23.48 25.02
CA TYR A 59 3.05 24.43 23.95
C TYR A 59 1.60 24.85 24.05
N GLN A 60 1.35 26.15 24.21
CA GLN A 60 0.01 26.70 24.42
C GLN A 60 -0.76 26.01 25.57
N GLY A 61 -0.05 25.56 26.60
CA GLY A 61 -0.62 24.86 27.76
C GLY A 61 -0.84 23.36 27.58
N ILE A 62 -0.61 22.80 26.38
CA ILE A 62 -0.75 21.37 26.05
C ILE A 62 0.62 20.69 26.13
N SER A 63 0.69 19.45 26.65
CA SER A 63 1.94 18.67 26.70
C SER A 63 2.50 18.38 25.32
N VAL A 64 3.82 18.53 25.17
CA VAL A 64 4.52 18.38 23.88
C VAL A 64 5.51 17.23 23.93
N TRP A 65 5.59 16.46 22.86
CA TRP A 65 6.72 15.55 22.62
C TRP A 65 7.39 15.84 21.28
N ARG A 66 8.73 15.84 21.28
CA ARG A 66 9.55 16.12 20.10
C ARG A 66 9.83 14.85 19.31
N ALA A 67 9.25 14.76 18.11
CA ALA A 67 9.49 13.70 17.15
C ALA A 67 10.72 14.03 16.27
N PRO A 68 11.62 13.08 16.03
CA PRO A 68 12.71 13.25 15.06
C PRO A 68 12.25 13.15 13.60
N GLU A 69 11.04 12.66 13.32
CA GLU A 69 10.46 12.60 11.98
C GLU A 69 9.87 13.93 11.54
N THR A 70 9.73 14.09 10.23
CA THR A 70 9.07 15.24 9.60
C THR A 70 7.57 15.24 9.85
N GLY A 71 6.95 16.42 9.72
CA GLY A 71 5.50 16.63 9.76
C GLY A 71 4.76 15.71 8.80
N VAL A 72 5.28 15.53 7.60
CA VAL A 72 4.69 14.65 6.57
C VAL A 72 4.67 13.19 7.01
N THR A 73 5.78 12.69 7.56
CA THR A 73 5.89 11.31 8.06
C THR A 73 4.94 11.08 9.24
N MET A 74 4.95 12.00 10.21
CA MET A 74 4.08 11.90 11.38
C MET A 74 2.60 12.01 10.99
N THR A 75 2.23 12.90 10.08
CA THR A 75 0.87 13.04 9.56
C THR A 75 0.37 11.76 8.91
N ALA A 76 1.19 11.11 8.07
CA ALA A 76 0.86 9.85 7.43
C ALA A 76 0.59 8.74 8.46
N LEU A 77 1.45 8.61 9.48
CA LEU A 77 1.29 7.62 10.55
C LEU A 77 0.07 7.91 11.43
N LEU A 78 -0.13 9.16 11.84
CA LEU A 78 -1.25 9.58 12.67
C LEU A 78 -2.59 9.32 11.97
N ARG A 79 -2.69 9.59 10.67
CA ARG A 79 -3.89 9.28 9.88
C ARG A 79 -4.26 7.80 10.00
N LEU A 80 -3.30 6.88 9.94
CA LEU A 80 -3.55 5.44 10.10
C LEU A 80 -4.06 5.08 11.50
N CYS A 81 -3.65 5.81 12.54
CA CYS A 81 -4.08 5.61 13.93
C CYS A 81 -5.52 6.07 14.18
N TYR A 82 -6.02 7.03 13.42
CA TYR A 82 -7.33 7.65 13.69
C TYR A 82 -8.47 6.90 12.99
N PRO A 83 -9.65 6.81 13.62
CA PRO A 83 -10.82 6.11 13.07
C PRO A 83 -11.54 6.93 11.97
N ILE A 84 -10.78 7.44 11.01
CA ILE A 84 -11.27 8.24 9.87
C ILE A 84 -11.30 7.39 8.60
N HIS A 85 -12.07 7.81 7.60
CA HIS A 85 -11.96 7.22 6.27
C HIS A 85 -10.61 7.64 5.63
N LEU A 86 -9.92 6.68 5.01
CA LEU A 86 -8.61 6.90 4.39
C LEU A 86 -8.55 6.32 2.99
N GLU A 87 -7.98 7.08 2.08
CA GLU A 87 -7.47 6.58 0.81
C GLU A 87 -5.94 6.45 0.87
N LEU A 88 -5.36 5.66 -0.03
CA LEU A 88 -3.90 5.49 -0.07
C LEU A 88 -3.15 6.81 -0.24
N LYS A 89 -3.69 7.75 -1.03
CA LYS A 89 -3.07 9.07 -1.24
C LYS A 89 -2.99 9.90 0.05
N ASP A 90 -3.81 9.60 1.04
CA ASP A 90 -3.82 10.33 2.31
C ASP A 90 -2.67 9.86 3.24
N VAL A 91 -2.11 8.69 2.98
CA VAL A 91 -1.07 8.04 3.81
C VAL A 91 0.25 7.94 3.05
N LEU A 92 0.21 7.60 1.76
CA LEU A 92 1.36 7.54 0.87
C LEU A 92 1.71 8.94 0.37
N LEU A 93 1.96 9.84 1.31
CA LEU A 93 2.40 11.20 1.01
C LEU A 93 3.82 11.16 0.45
N PRO A 94 4.15 12.05 -0.51
CA PRO A 94 5.53 12.23 -0.95
C PRO A 94 6.43 12.45 0.27
N GLU A 95 7.63 11.88 0.28
CA GLU A 95 8.64 12.06 1.35
C GLU A 95 8.29 11.42 2.71
N ALA A 96 7.11 10.81 2.88
CA ALA A 96 6.77 10.11 4.11
C ALA A 96 7.61 8.83 4.29
N ASP A 97 8.31 8.71 5.43
CA ASP A 97 9.04 7.48 5.78
C ASP A 97 8.20 6.56 6.68
N LEU A 98 7.43 5.67 6.06
CA LEU A 98 6.55 4.74 6.77
C LEU A 98 7.30 3.70 7.63
N LEU A 99 8.64 3.59 7.51
CA LEU A 99 9.44 2.78 8.44
C LEU A 99 9.39 3.32 9.87
N ALA A 100 9.10 4.62 10.05
CA ALA A 100 8.87 5.18 11.37
C ALA A 100 7.69 4.50 12.11
N GLY A 101 6.73 3.94 11.38
CA GLY A 101 5.68 3.12 11.98
C GLY A 101 6.23 1.87 12.70
N GLN A 102 7.27 1.24 12.15
CA GLN A 102 7.93 0.10 12.80
C GLN A 102 8.73 0.56 14.03
N LYS A 103 9.42 1.70 13.93
CA LYS A 103 10.12 2.34 15.06
C LYS A 103 9.17 2.63 16.23
N TYR A 104 7.95 3.09 15.93
CA TYR A 104 6.92 3.37 16.92
C TYR A 104 6.03 2.18 17.27
N LEU A 105 6.38 0.96 16.85
CA LEU A 105 5.62 -0.26 17.17
C LEU A 105 4.12 -0.14 16.78
N MET A 106 3.83 0.55 15.67
CA MET A 106 2.47 0.82 15.19
C MET A 106 1.93 -0.34 14.35
N GLU A 107 1.91 -1.56 14.90
CA GLU A 107 1.49 -2.76 14.17
C GLU A 107 0.06 -2.67 13.64
N GLY A 108 -0.89 -2.20 14.46
CA GLY A 108 -2.29 -2.01 14.06
C GLY A 108 -2.44 -1.04 12.87
N PRO A 109 -1.93 0.21 12.98
CA PRO A 109 -1.90 1.18 11.87
C PRO A 109 -1.22 0.64 10.60
N LEU A 110 -0.09 -0.05 10.75
CA LEU A 110 0.62 -0.65 9.62
C LEU A 110 -0.17 -1.81 8.97
N ASN A 111 -0.83 -2.65 9.76
CA ASN A 111 -1.71 -3.71 9.24
C ASN A 111 -2.94 -3.15 8.53
N ARG A 112 -3.44 -1.99 8.99
CA ARG A 112 -4.49 -1.25 8.28
C ARG A 112 -4.02 -0.80 6.90
N LEU A 113 -2.82 -0.20 6.79
CA LEU A 113 -2.22 0.15 5.50
C LEU A 113 -2.05 -1.09 4.61
N ARG A 114 -1.52 -2.19 5.16
CA ARG A 114 -1.34 -3.45 4.44
C ARG A 114 -2.66 -3.96 3.85
N SER A 115 -3.74 -3.91 4.64
CA SER A 115 -5.09 -4.30 4.20
C SER A 115 -5.61 -3.40 3.08
N MET A 116 -5.35 -2.09 3.15
CA MET A 116 -5.69 -1.17 2.07
C MET A 116 -4.94 -1.51 0.77
N LEU A 117 -3.64 -1.81 0.84
CA LEU A 117 -2.82 -2.19 -0.31
C LEU A 117 -3.25 -3.52 -0.94
N LEU A 118 -3.71 -4.47 -0.12
CA LEU A 118 -4.20 -5.78 -0.56
C LEU A 118 -5.67 -5.76 -1.02
N ASN A 119 -6.32 -4.59 -1.07
CA ASN A 119 -7.68 -4.52 -1.57
C ASN A 119 -7.72 -4.95 -3.06
N ASN A 120 -8.43 -6.06 -3.32
CA ASN A 120 -8.60 -6.68 -4.63
C ASN A 120 -9.89 -6.25 -5.34
N ASP A 121 -10.61 -5.26 -4.81
CA ASP A 121 -11.77 -4.66 -5.48
C ASP A 121 -11.36 -4.14 -6.86
N SER A 122 -12.28 -4.19 -7.82
CA SER A 122 -12.03 -3.67 -9.17
C SER A 122 -11.68 -2.18 -9.09
N GLY A 123 -10.45 -1.83 -9.46
CA GLY A 123 -9.93 -0.47 -9.31
C GLY A 123 -9.27 -0.18 -7.96
N GLY A 124 -8.93 -1.22 -7.20
CA GLY A 124 -8.07 -1.16 -6.04
C GLY A 124 -6.59 -0.90 -6.40
N PRO A 125 -5.71 -0.85 -5.38
CA PRO A 125 -4.31 -0.47 -5.58
C PRO A 125 -3.52 -1.45 -6.44
N LEU A 126 -3.81 -2.75 -6.31
CA LEU A 126 -3.16 -3.78 -7.11
C LEU A 126 -3.56 -3.73 -8.59
N ASP A 127 -4.73 -3.18 -8.92
CA ASP A 127 -5.15 -2.98 -10.31
C ASP A 127 -4.59 -1.68 -10.90
N LYS A 128 -4.58 -0.59 -10.11
CA LYS A 128 -4.19 0.74 -10.58
C LYS A 128 -2.69 1.00 -10.55
N GLU A 129 -2.02 0.64 -9.45
CA GLU A 129 -0.64 1.04 -9.17
C GLU A 129 0.21 -0.12 -8.61
N PRO A 130 0.21 -1.32 -9.22
CA PRO A 130 0.88 -2.50 -8.63
C PRO A 130 2.39 -2.32 -8.44
N LEU A 131 3.07 -1.53 -9.27
CA LEU A 131 4.50 -1.25 -9.12
C LEU A 131 4.79 -0.44 -7.86
N ARG A 132 3.93 0.55 -7.59
CA ARG A 132 4.02 1.39 -6.39
C ARG A 132 3.77 0.59 -5.13
N VAL A 133 2.73 -0.25 -5.15
CA VAL A 133 2.43 -1.19 -4.07
C VAL A 133 3.61 -2.12 -3.80
N LEU A 134 4.23 -2.66 -4.86
CA LEU A 134 5.41 -3.53 -4.73
C LEU A 134 6.58 -2.81 -4.05
N ALA A 135 6.89 -1.60 -4.48
CA ALA A 135 8.02 -0.83 -3.95
C ALA A 135 7.84 -0.49 -2.47
N ILE A 136 6.64 -0.05 -2.08
CA ILE A 136 6.30 0.21 -0.67
C ILE A 136 6.36 -1.08 0.16
N ALA A 137 5.77 -2.16 -0.34
CA ALA A 137 5.78 -3.44 0.33
C ALA A 137 7.20 -3.99 0.51
N ARG A 138 8.10 -3.78 -0.46
CA ARG A 138 9.52 -4.11 -0.33
C ARG A 138 10.19 -3.31 0.78
N ARG A 139 9.97 -1.98 0.82
CA ARG A 139 10.50 -1.12 1.88
C ARG A 139 10.05 -1.59 3.27
N LEU A 140 8.76 -1.91 3.42
CA LEU A 140 8.15 -2.36 4.67
C LEU A 140 8.35 -3.86 4.97
N ARG A 141 9.01 -4.61 4.07
CA ARG A 141 9.26 -6.06 4.18
C ARG A 141 8.00 -6.92 4.28
N TRP A 142 6.97 -6.60 3.50
CA TRP A 142 5.72 -7.36 3.41
C TRP A 142 5.73 -8.30 2.19
N ASP A 143 6.32 -9.49 2.35
CA ASP A 143 6.53 -10.42 1.24
C ASP A 143 5.24 -10.91 0.56
N ASP A 144 4.14 -11.03 1.28
CA ASP A 144 2.82 -11.37 0.73
C ASP A 144 2.30 -10.28 -0.21
N VAL A 145 2.42 -9.01 0.18
CA VAL A 145 2.00 -7.86 -0.64
C VAL A 145 2.90 -7.74 -1.86
N VAL A 146 4.21 -8.00 -1.70
CA VAL A 146 5.15 -8.09 -2.82
C VAL A 146 4.74 -9.17 -3.81
N GLN A 147 4.37 -10.37 -3.33
CA GLN A 147 3.94 -11.45 -4.21
C GLN A 147 2.64 -11.11 -4.96
N CYS A 148 1.64 -10.54 -4.28
CA CYS A 148 0.39 -10.12 -4.92
C CYS A 148 0.62 -9.02 -5.97
N SER A 149 1.42 -8.01 -5.64
CA SER A 149 1.76 -6.92 -6.57
C SER A 149 2.61 -7.38 -7.76
N ALA A 150 3.58 -8.27 -7.53
CA ALA A 150 4.36 -8.86 -8.63
C ALA A 150 3.46 -9.63 -9.61
N ARG A 151 2.50 -10.42 -9.11
CA ARG A 151 1.51 -11.11 -9.96
C ARG A 151 0.64 -10.13 -10.72
N ALA A 152 0.19 -9.05 -10.09
CA ALA A 152 -0.60 -8.01 -10.74
C ALA A 152 0.19 -7.31 -11.87
N LEU A 153 1.51 -7.11 -11.69
CA LEU A 153 2.38 -6.53 -12.72
C LEU A 153 2.49 -7.36 -14.00
N LEU A 154 2.22 -8.66 -13.97
CA LEU A 154 2.24 -9.50 -15.18
C LEU A 154 1.19 -9.07 -16.22
N ARG A 155 0.20 -8.27 -15.81
CA ARG A 155 -0.82 -7.68 -16.70
C ARG A 155 -0.29 -6.49 -17.50
N THR A 156 0.82 -5.89 -17.07
CA THR A 156 1.39 -4.69 -17.67
C THR A 156 2.76 -5.01 -18.28
N PRO A 157 3.01 -4.69 -19.56
CA PRO A 157 4.33 -4.86 -20.14
C PRO A 157 5.40 -4.11 -19.36
N VAL A 158 6.57 -4.73 -19.11
CA VAL A 158 7.68 -4.12 -18.37
C VAL A 158 8.08 -2.74 -18.93
N ARG A 159 8.05 -2.59 -20.27
CA ARG A 159 8.33 -1.32 -20.96
C ARG A 159 7.35 -0.18 -20.64
N SER A 160 6.18 -0.52 -20.12
CA SER A 160 5.09 0.40 -19.77
C SER A 160 5.04 0.71 -18.28
N PHE A 161 6.04 0.25 -17.51
CA PHE A 161 6.14 0.58 -16.09
C PHE A 161 6.33 2.10 -15.92
N PRO A 162 5.52 2.75 -15.06
CA PRO A 162 5.64 4.19 -14.84
C PRO A 162 6.90 4.51 -14.04
N ASN A 163 7.47 5.68 -14.28
CA ASN A 163 8.50 6.24 -13.41
C ASN A 163 7.82 6.85 -12.18
N ILE A 164 7.95 6.19 -11.03
CA ILE A 164 7.34 6.61 -9.75
C ILE A 164 8.43 6.86 -8.71
N PRO A 165 8.25 7.81 -7.78
CA PRO A 165 9.25 8.11 -6.74
C PRO A 165 9.62 6.89 -5.90
N GLU A 166 8.66 6.01 -5.61
CA GLU A 166 8.88 4.83 -4.76
C GLU A 166 9.84 3.81 -5.38
N LEU A 167 10.21 3.92 -6.67
CA LEU A 167 11.28 3.09 -7.24
C LEU A 167 12.62 3.27 -6.52
N GLU A 168 12.86 4.42 -5.87
CA GLU A 168 14.04 4.64 -5.02
C GLU A 168 14.13 3.67 -3.85
N PHE A 169 13.01 3.04 -3.46
CA PHE A 169 12.99 2.03 -2.41
C PHE A 169 13.53 0.67 -2.88
N LEU A 170 13.64 0.48 -4.19
CA LEU A 170 14.17 -0.74 -4.80
C LEU A 170 15.63 -0.50 -5.20
N SER A 171 16.50 -1.42 -4.83
CA SER A 171 17.83 -1.46 -5.44
C SER A 171 17.74 -1.77 -6.94
N SER A 172 18.72 -1.31 -7.73
CA SER A 172 18.81 -1.66 -9.16
C SER A 172 18.76 -3.17 -9.39
N ARG A 173 19.31 -3.95 -8.44
CA ARG A 173 19.29 -5.42 -8.47
C ARG A 173 17.89 -5.99 -8.28
N GLU A 174 17.09 -5.45 -7.37
CA GLU A 174 15.71 -5.88 -7.15
C GLU A 174 14.83 -5.53 -8.33
N TYR A 175 14.96 -4.31 -8.86
CA TYR A 175 14.23 -3.91 -10.05
C TYR A 175 14.58 -4.78 -11.26
N HIS A 176 15.87 -5.03 -11.51
CA HIS A 176 16.31 -5.92 -12.58
C HIS A 176 15.76 -7.35 -12.42
N ARG A 177 15.74 -7.90 -11.20
CA ARG A 177 15.14 -9.22 -10.93
C ARG A 177 13.65 -9.25 -11.20
N LEU A 178 12.92 -8.20 -10.86
CA LEU A 178 11.49 -8.07 -11.17
C LEU A 178 11.26 -8.12 -12.68
N GLN A 179 12.06 -7.38 -13.46
CA GLN A 179 11.97 -7.38 -14.92
C GLN A 179 12.25 -8.77 -15.51
N GLN A 180 13.33 -9.42 -15.07
CA GLN A 180 13.67 -10.78 -15.49
C GLN A 180 12.55 -11.78 -15.19
N TRP A 181 11.96 -11.67 -13.99
CA TRP A 181 10.85 -12.52 -13.60
C TRP A 181 9.62 -12.30 -14.48
N CYS A 182 9.25 -11.04 -14.76
CA CYS A 182 8.14 -10.71 -15.67
C CYS A 182 8.38 -11.26 -17.09
N TRP A 183 9.61 -11.16 -17.62
CA TRP A 183 9.96 -11.72 -18.93
C TRP A 183 9.86 -13.25 -18.94
N ALA A 184 10.43 -13.92 -17.93
CA ALA A 184 10.36 -15.37 -17.83
C ALA A 184 8.90 -15.87 -17.75
N CYS A 185 8.03 -15.17 -17.01
CA CYS A 185 6.60 -15.45 -16.98
C CYS A 185 5.93 -15.21 -18.35
N GLY A 186 6.31 -14.13 -19.05
CA GLY A 186 5.81 -13.83 -20.40
C GLY A 186 6.20 -14.89 -21.44
N ASP A 187 7.44 -15.38 -21.39
CA ASP A 187 7.96 -16.44 -22.26
C ASP A 187 7.29 -17.78 -21.95
N ALA A 188 7.08 -18.09 -20.67
CA ALA A 188 6.38 -19.30 -20.25
C ALA A 188 4.93 -19.30 -20.72
N ALA A 189 4.21 -18.17 -20.56
CA ALA A 189 2.85 -18.01 -21.05
C ALA A 189 2.77 -18.15 -22.57
N GLU A 190 3.70 -17.56 -23.32
CA GLU A 190 3.76 -17.66 -24.78
C GLU A 190 3.94 -19.11 -25.24
N LYS A 191 4.81 -19.88 -24.58
CA LYS A 191 4.99 -21.31 -24.87
C LYS A 191 3.73 -22.14 -24.60
N VAL A 192 2.99 -21.83 -23.53
CA VAL A 192 1.72 -22.51 -23.22
C VAL A 192 0.70 -22.22 -24.31
N VAL A 193 0.54 -20.94 -24.68
CA VAL A 193 -0.42 -20.57 -25.74
C VAL A 193 -0.04 -21.17 -27.09
N ALA A 194 1.24 -21.19 -27.45
CA ALA A 194 1.71 -21.83 -28.68
C ALA A 194 1.46 -23.34 -28.71
N ARG A 195 1.55 -24.02 -27.55
CA ARG A 195 1.23 -25.46 -27.42
C ARG A 195 -0.26 -25.74 -27.50
N GLU A 196 -1.11 -24.86 -26.97
CA GLU A 196 -2.57 -25.05 -26.96
C GLU A 196 -3.25 -24.56 -28.25
N ASN A 197 -2.62 -23.68 -29.02
CA ASN A 197 -3.09 -23.21 -30.32
C ASN A 197 -2.80 -24.20 -31.48
N VAL A 198 -3.03 -25.50 -31.26
CA VAL A 198 -2.72 -26.56 -32.24
C VAL A 198 -3.56 -26.44 -33.51
N ASP A 199 -4.78 -25.91 -33.39
CA ASP A 199 -5.74 -25.78 -34.50
C ASP A 199 -5.68 -24.41 -35.20
N GLY A 200 -4.78 -23.51 -34.80
CA GLY A 200 -4.67 -22.16 -35.37
C GLY A 200 -5.86 -21.23 -35.11
N THR A 201 -6.69 -21.57 -34.11
CA THR A 201 -7.91 -20.85 -33.74
C THR A 201 -7.64 -19.49 -33.08
N TRP A 202 -6.47 -19.31 -32.47
CA TRP A 202 -6.11 -18.08 -31.77
C TRP A 202 -5.21 -17.20 -32.64
N LYS A 203 -5.63 -15.95 -32.94
CA LYS A 203 -4.78 -14.98 -33.65
C LYS A 203 -3.74 -14.41 -32.70
N THR A 204 -2.63 -13.90 -33.24
CA THR A 204 -1.54 -13.27 -32.46
C THR A 204 -2.02 -12.16 -31.52
N GLU A 205 -3.09 -11.45 -31.90
CA GLU A 205 -3.75 -10.42 -31.09
C GLU A 205 -4.50 -10.99 -29.88
N ASP A 206 -5.08 -12.19 -30.01
CA ASP A 206 -5.75 -12.89 -28.90
C ASP A 206 -4.74 -13.40 -27.89
N ILE A 207 -3.58 -13.88 -28.36
CA ILE A 207 -2.44 -14.29 -27.52
C ILE A 207 -1.91 -13.12 -26.68
N GLN A 208 -1.82 -11.92 -27.27
CA GLN A 208 -1.42 -10.71 -26.55
C GLN A 208 -2.47 -10.26 -25.52
N ARG A 209 -3.77 -10.48 -25.79
CA ARG A 209 -4.87 -10.22 -24.84
C ARG A 209 -4.96 -11.26 -23.72
N LEU A 210 -4.47 -12.48 -23.93
CA LEU A 210 -4.48 -13.56 -22.94
C LEU A 210 -3.31 -13.49 -21.95
N ARG A 211 -2.20 -12.83 -22.28
CA ARG A 211 -1.03 -12.63 -21.38
C ARG A 211 -1.42 -12.11 -19.98
N PRO A 212 -2.31 -11.11 -19.83
CA PRO A 212 -2.83 -10.67 -18.54
C PRO A 212 -3.82 -11.64 -17.87
N LEU A 213 -4.60 -12.40 -18.67
CA LEU A 213 -5.76 -13.19 -18.21
C LEU A 213 -5.39 -14.57 -17.67
N PHE A 214 -4.32 -15.21 -18.17
CA PHE A 214 -3.81 -16.48 -17.61
C PHE A 214 -3.46 -16.36 -16.12
N PHE A 215 -3.09 -15.16 -15.65
CA PHE A 215 -2.77 -14.92 -14.25
C PHE A 215 -3.96 -14.43 -13.41
N TYR A 216 -5.07 -14.01 -14.02
CA TYR A 216 -6.26 -13.50 -13.32
C TYR A 216 -7.09 -14.62 -12.66
N ARG A 217 -7.24 -15.78 -13.32
CA ARG A 217 -8.14 -16.85 -12.83
C ARG A 217 -7.51 -17.85 -11.86
N SER A 218 -6.23 -17.69 -11.52
CA SER A 218 -5.56 -18.49 -10.49
C SER A 218 -5.94 -18.07 -9.06
N SER A 219 -6.60 -16.93 -8.88
CA SER A 219 -6.93 -16.37 -7.55
C SER A 219 -8.31 -16.76 -7.02
N LEU A 220 -9.21 -17.33 -7.84
CA LEU A 220 -10.64 -17.43 -7.49
C LEU A 220 -11.20 -18.84 -7.33
N MET A 221 -10.50 -19.91 -7.71
CA MET A 221 -10.91 -21.27 -7.35
C MET A 221 -9.71 -22.17 -7.11
N GLY A 222 -9.69 -22.80 -5.93
CA GLY A 222 -8.83 -23.94 -5.66
C GLY A 222 -9.02 -24.99 -6.75
N TRP A 223 -7.90 -25.59 -7.15
CA TRP A 223 -7.76 -26.72 -8.09
C TRP A 223 -9.08 -27.40 -8.47
N VAL A 224 -9.69 -26.94 -9.56
CA VAL A 224 -10.69 -27.73 -10.29
C VAL A 224 -9.99 -28.24 -11.54
N VAL A 225 -9.92 -29.56 -11.64
CA VAL A 225 -9.46 -30.30 -12.81
C VAL A 225 -10.40 -29.98 -13.97
N GLY A 226 -10.05 -28.96 -14.74
CA GLY A 226 -10.80 -28.43 -15.87
C GLY A 226 -10.05 -27.21 -16.38
N GLY A 227 -9.12 -27.44 -17.31
CA GLY A 227 -8.03 -26.54 -17.66
C GLY A 227 -8.40 -25.11 -18.08
N PRO A 228 -7.37 -24.26 -18.28
CA PRO A 228 -7.50 -22.85 -18.69
C PRO A 228 -8.39 -22.57 -19.92
N LEU A 229 -8.72 -23.59 -20.71
CA LEU A 229 -9.64 -23.56 -21.85
C LEU A 229 -11.11 -23.23 -21.51
N ALA A 230 -11.66 -23.70 -20.38
CA ALA A 230 -13.05 -23.37 -20.02
C ALA A 230 -13.19 -21.90 -19.59
N ALA A 231 -12.11 -21.34 -19.07
CA ALA A 231 -12.01 -19.95 -18.63
C ALA A 231 -11.85 -18.93 -19.75
N ALA A 232 -11.02 -19.26 -20.75
CA ALA A 232 -10.77 -18.36 -21.87
C ALA A 232 -11.99 -18.23 -22.80
N ARG A 233 -12.84 -19.26 -22.88
CA ARG A 233 -14.01 -19.30 -23.77
C ARG A 233 -15.18 -18.44 -23.30
N GLU A 234 -15.29 -18.15 -22.01
CA GLU A 234 -16.30 -17.27 -21.39
C GLU A 234 -15.99 -15.77 -21.53
N VAL A 235 -14.75 -15.41 -21.89
CA VAL A 235 -14.31 -14.00 -21.99
C VAL A 235 -14.36 -13.49 -23.44
N LEU A 236 -14.48 -14.40 -24.41
CA LEU A 236 -14.45 -14.09 -25.85
C LEU A 236 -15.78 -14.34 -26.57
N HIS A 237 -16.82 -14.76 -25.85
CA HIS A 237 -18.21 -14.81 -26.29
C HIS A 237 -19.09 -14.08 -25.28
#